data_AF-B6VNZ0-F1
#
_entry.id   AF-B6VNZ0-F1
#
_cell.length_a   1.000
_cell.length_b   1.000
_cell.length_c   1.000
_cell.angle_alpha   90.00
_cell.angle_beta   90.00
_cell.angle_gamma   90.00
#
_symmetry.space_group_name_H-M   'P 1'
#
loop_
_entity.id
_entity.type
_entity.pdbx_description
1 polymer ?
#
loop_
_entity_poly.entity_id
_entity_poly.type
_entity_poly.pdbx_seq_one_letter_code
_entity_poly.pdbx_strand_id
1 'polypeptide(L)'
;ERDKTYNRIMVTHLLKDEAKENRVAGAVGFNVRTGNYHVFKSKATIVGAGGASNIFKPRSVGEGAGRVWYAPWSSGSAYGLMIEAGAKMTQMENRIVLARFKDGYGPVGARANSFKPAGLVPLVRVNSELGVIMVIAVS
;
A
#
# COMPACT_ATOMS: atom_id res chain seq x y z
N GLU A 1 11.32 4.92 24.05
CA GLU A 1 10.92 5.92 23.03
C GLU A 1 10.18 5.16 21.93
N ARG A 2 8.85 5.32 21.91
CA ARG A 2 7.87 4.36 21.40
C ARG A 2 7.33 4.83 20.04
N ASP A 3 7.40 3.96 19.04
CA ASP A 3 6.91 4.14 17.65
C ASP A 3 7.56 5.23 16.80
N LYS A 4 8.29 4.82 15.75
CA LYS A 4 8.83 5.71 14.70
C LYS A 4 7.94 5.65 13.47
N THR A 5 7.59 6.81 12.93
CA THR A 5 6.64 6.96 11.82
C THR A 5 7.31 7.73 10.68
N TYR A 6 7.45 7.09 9.52
CA TYR A 6 8.09 7.66 8.34
C TYR A 6 7.05 7.90 7.25
N ASN A 7 6.93 9.15 6.83
CA ASN A 7 5.99 9.59 5.81
C ASN A 7 6.68 9.79 4.45
N ARG A 8 5.91 9.68 3.39
CA ARG A 8 6.28 9.95 1.98
C ARG A 8 7.32 8.95 1.47
N ILE A 9 7.31 7.72 1.98
CA ILE A 9 8.21 6.66 1.54
C ILE A 9 7.42 5.62 0.76
N MET A 10 7.72 5.50 -0.53
CA MET A 10 7.16 4.46 -1.37
C MET A 10 8.01 3.20 -1.24
N VAL A 11 7.43 2.15 -0.67
CA VAL A 11 8.08 0.84 -0.59
C VAL A 11 7.92 0.11 -1.92
N THR A 12 9.00 -0.46 -2.42
CA THR A 12 9.04 -1.10 -3.75
C THR A 12 9.28 -2.60 -3.68
N HIS A 13 10.15 -3.07 -2.78
CA HIS A 13 10.48 -4.48 -2.64
C HIS A 13 10.58 -4.89 -1.17
N LEU A 14 10.26 -6.15 -0.89
CA LEU A 14 10.54 -6.79 0.40
C LEU A 14 11.94 -7.43 0.36
N LEU A 15 12.64 -7.36 1.48
CA LEU A 15 13.94 -8.02 1.65
C LEU A 15 13.74 -9.40 2.28
N LYS A 16 14.35 -10.41 1.68
CA LYS A 16 14.39 -11.78 2.22
C LYS A 16 15.66 -12.00 3.03
N ASP A 17 15.57 -12.87 4.03
CA ASP A 17 16.70 -13.32 4.82
C ASP A 17 17.57 -14.26 3.95
N GLU A 18 18.89 -14.06 3.99
CA GLU A 18 19.84 -14.91 3.28
C GLU A 18 20.06 -16.25 4.00
N ALA A 19 19.97 -16.26 5.33
CA ALA A 19 20.22 -17.46 6.14
C ALA A 19 18.97 -18.34 6.30
N LYS A 20 17.77 -17.80 6.04
CA LYS A 20 16.50 -18.51 6.22
C LYS A 20 15.61 -18.33 5.00
N GLU A 21 15.43 -19.41 4.26
CA GLU A 21 14.51 -19.46 3.14
C GLU A 21 13.08 -19.07 3.57
N ASN A 22 12.36 -18.34 2.70
CA ASN A 22 10.99 -17.87 2.90
C ASN A 22 10.78 -16.95 4.13
N ARG A 23 11.83 -16.32 4.65
CA ARG A 23 11.71 -15.32 5.73
C ARG A 23 11.90 -13.91 5.19
N VAL A 24 10.96 -13.02 5.49
CA VAL A 24 11.11 -11.57 5.25
C VAL A 24 11.97 -10.98 6.38
N ALA A 25 12.99 -10.22 6.00
CA ALA A 25 13.94 -9.53 6.88
C ALA A 25 13.80 -8.01 6.87
N GLY A 26 12.91 -7.47 6.01
CA GLY A 26 12.76 -6.03 5.87
C GLY A 26 12.05 -5.61 4.59
N ALA A 27 12.20 -4.34 4.25
CA ALA A 27 11.75 -3.77 2.98
C ALA A 27 12.60 -2.57 2.58
N VAL A 28 12.54 -2.24 1.29
CA VAL A 28 13.25 -1.09 0.72
C VAL A 28 12.28 -0.17 0.00
N GLY A 29 12.59 1.13 0.06
CA GLY A 29 11.78 2.15 -0.55
C GLY A 29 12.55 3.43 -0.74
N PHE A 30 11.91 4.42 -1.34
CA PHE A 30 12.50 5.74 -1.52
C PHE A 30 11.52 6.83 -1.10
N ASN A 31 12.06 7.95 -0.66
CA ASN A 31 11.26 9.11 -0.32
C ASN A 31 10.79 9.81 -1.60
N VAL A 32 9.49 9.96 -1.79
CA VAL A 32 8.92 10.57 -3.01
C VAL A 32 9.17 12.08 -3.11
N ARG A 33 9.64 12.74 -2.04
CA ARG A 33 9.99 14.17 -2.05
C ARG A 33 11.48 14.41 -2.24
N THR A 34 12.32 13.64 -1.54
CA THR A 34 13.78 13.87 -1.54
C THR A 34 14.54 12.91 -2.44
N GLY A 35 13.92 11.82 -2.90
CA GLY A 35 14.60 10.75 -3.64
C GLY A 35 15.51 9.86 -2.77
N ASN A 36 15.59 10.12 -1.47
CA ASN A 36 16.47 9.36 -0.57
C ASN A 36 16.03 7.89 -0.50
N TYR A 37 17.00 7.00 -0.64
CA TYR A 37 16.79 5.56 -0.50
C TYR A 37 16.76 5.15 0.97
N HIS A 38 15.80 4.31 1.33
CA HIS A 38 15.57 3.84 2.70
C HIS A 38 15.56 2.30 2.74
N VAL A 39 16.35 1.76 3.67
CA VAL A 39 16.39 0.33 3.97
C VAL A 39 15.85 0.12 5.38
N PHE A 40 14.75 -0.62 5.48
CA PHE A 40 14.15 -0.99 6.76
C PHE A 40 14.45 -2.46 7.04
N LYS A 41 15.11 -2.72 8.17
CA LYS A 41 15.31 -4.08 8.68
C LYS A 41 14.30 -4.35 9.79
N SER A 42 13.65 -5.51 9.76
CA SER A 42 12.61 -5.89 10.72
C SER A 42 12.61 -7.39 10.98
N LYS A 43 12.13 -7.80 12.16
CA LYS A 43 11.92 -9.23 12.48
C LYS A 43 10.57 -9.73 11.97
N ALA A 44 9.60 -8.82 11.82
CA ALA A 44 8.29 -9.07 11.24
C ALA A 44 7.85 -7.86 10.41
N THR A 45 7.22 -8.11 9.27
CA THR A 45 6.73 -7.08 8.35
C THR A 45 5.25 -7.31 8.07
N ILE A 46 4.45 -6.26 8.20
CA ILE A 46 3.02 -6.24 7.93
C ILE A 46 2.79 -5.32 6.73
N VAL A 47 2.17 -5.85 5.68
CA VAL A 47 1.85 -5.09 4.46
C VAL A 47 0.37 -4.72 4.48
N GLY A 48 0.08 -3.45 4.75
CA GLY A 48 -1.26 -2.85 4.73
C GLY A 48 -1.41 -1.83 3.59
N ALA A 49 -0.92 -2.17 2.40
CA ALA A 49 -0.84 -1.25 1.25
C ALA A 49 -2.13 -1.16 0.39
N GLY A 50 -3.27 -1.60 0.93
CA GLY A 50 -4.56 -1.58 0.24
C GLY A 50 -4.69 -2.57 -0.92
N GLY A 51 -5.84 -2.53 -1.60
CA GLY A 51 -6.12 -3.37 -2.77
C GLY A 51 -5.54 -2.82 -4.07
N ALA A 52 -6.21 -3.09 -5.20
CA ALA A 52 -5.80 -2.60 -6.50
C ALA A 52 -6.97 -1.96 -7.26
N SER A 53 -6.77 -0.71 -7.67
CA SER A 53 -7.64 0.07 -8.55
C SER A 53 -6.96 0.27 -9.90
N ASN A 54 -7.70 0.75 -10.90
CA ASN A 54 -7.17 1.12 -12.22
C ASN A 54 -6.49 -0.01 -13.03
N ILE A 55 -6.67 -1.28 -12.64
CA ILE A 55 -6.22 -2.43 -13.46
C ILE A 55 -7.04 -2.53 -14.75
N PHE A 56 -8.34 -2.25 -14.68
CA PHE A 56 -9.25 -2.29 -15.82
C PHE A 56 -9.52 -0.89 -16.35
N LYS A 57 -9.72 -0.77 -17.66
CA LYS A 57 -10.12 0.49 -18.30
C LYS A 57 -11.42 1.02 -17.67
N PRO A 58 -11.42 2.23 -17.09
CA PRO A 58 -12.62 2.83 -16.50
C PRO A 58 -13.63 3.23 -17.59
N ARG A 59 -14.89 3.38 -17.19
CA ARG A 59 -15.99 3.81 -18.09
C ARG A 59 -15.85 5.25 -18.55
N SER A 60 -15.25 6.12 -17.73
CA SER A 60 -14.92 7.50 -18.08
C SER A 60 -13.41 7.60 -18.31
N VAL A 61 -13.01 8.17 -19.44
CA VAL A 61 -11.60 8.41 -19.83
C VAL A 61 -11.27 9.91 -19.74
N GLY A 62 -9.99 10.27 -19.77
CA GLY A 62 -9.54 11.65 -19.55
C GLY A 62 -9.63 12.03 -18.06
N GLU A 63 -10.14 13.22 -17.75
CA GLU A 63 -10.31 13.71 -16.36
C GLU A 63 -11.19 12.78 -15.51
N GLY A 64 -12.10 12.04 -16.14
CA GLY A 64 -12.97 11.07 -15.47
C GLY A 64 -12.28 9.80 -15.00
N ALA A 65 -11.04 9.52 -15.42
CA ALA A 65 -10.33 8.28 -15.09
C ALA A 65 -10.03 8.15 -13.58
N GLY A 66 -9.92 9.27 -12.86
CA GLY A 66 -9.76 9.28 -11.40
C GLY A 66 -11.05 8.98 -10.63
N ARG A 67 -12.22 8.93 -11.30
CA ARG A 67 -13.53 8.67 -10.68
C ARG A 67 -13.81 7.17 -10.55
N VAL A 68 -12.82 6.44 -10.05
CA VAL A 68 -12.99 5.03 -9.71
C VAL A 68 -13.63 4.88 -8.33
N TRP A 69 -14.42 3.81 -8.19
CA TRP A 69 -15.13 3.52 -6.96
C TRP A 69 -14.20 3.19 -5.78
N TYR A 70 -13.15 2.41 -6.05
CA TYR A 70 -12.13 2.10 -5.07
C TYR A 70 -11.03 3.17 -5.08
N ALA A 71 -10.17 3.22 -4.06
CA ALA A 71 -9.15 4.25 -3.92
C ALA A 71 -8.21 4.31 -5.14
N PRO A 72 -8.15 5.43 -5.90
CA PRO A 72 -7.34 5.51 -7.12
C PRO A 72 -5.83 5.44 -6.86
N TRP A 73 -5.40 5.71 -5.62
CA TRP A 73 -4.01 5.60 -5.16
C TRP A 73 -3.61 4.17 -4.74
N SER A 74 -4.56 3.23 -4.66
CA SER A 74 -4.26 1.82 -4.41
C SER A 74 -3.85 1.12 -5.71
N SER A 75 -2.55 0.96 -5.93
CA SER A 75 -1.97 0.38 -7.15
C SER A 75 -1.72 -1.13 -7.08
N GLY A 76 -2.22 -1.82 -6.04
CA GLY A 76 -1.96 -3.25 -5.85
C GLY A 76 -0.59 -3.57 -5.25
N SER A 77 0.07 -2.61 -4.60
CA SER A 77 1.37 -2.83 -3.96
C SER A 77 1.34 -3.94 -2.90
N ALA A 78 0.22 -4.15 -2.21
CA ALA A 78 0.09 -5.25 -1.27
C ALA A 78 0.21 -6.62 -1.96
N TYR A 79 -0.30 -6.74 -3.19
CA TYR A 79 -0.22 -7.98 -3.96
C TYR A 79 1.17 -8.14 -4.58
N GLY A 80 1.70 -7.10 -5.24
CA GLY A 80 3.02 -7.15 -5.88
C GLY A 80 4.14 -7.52 -4.92
N LEU A 81 4.21 -6.81 -3.78
CA LEU A 81 5.24 -7.05 -2.74
C LEU A 81 5.20 -8.48 -2.20
N MET A 82 4.00 -9.02 -1.98
CA MET A 82 3.81 -10.34 -1.38
C MET A 82 4.04 -11.47 -2.39
N ILE A 83 3.62 -11.30 -3.64
CA ILE A 83 3.86 -12.25 -4.72
C ILE A 83 5.36 -12.41 -4.97
N GLU A 84 6.11 -11.31 -5.07
CA GLU A 84 7.57 -11.34 -5.24
C GLU A 84 8.30 -11.96 -4.04
N ALA A 85 7.75 -11.80 -2.84
CA ALA A 85 8.26 -12.45 -1.64
C ALA A 85 7.95 -13.97 -1.59
N GLY A 86 7.16 -14.51 -2.53
CA GLY A 86 6.78 -15.92 -2.56
C GLY A 86 5.57 -16.26 -1.68
N ALA A 87 4.77 -15.26 -1.28
CA ALA A 87 3.58 -15.50 -0.50
C ALA A 87 2.49 -16.18 -1.33
N LYS A 88 1.79 -17.15 -0.72
CA LYS A 88 0.68 -17.84 -1.37
C LYS A 88 -0.54 -16.91 -1.45
N MET A 89 -0.99 -16.64 -2.67
CA MET A 89 -2.21 -15.89 -2.93
C MET A 89 -3.43 -16.82 -2.99
N THR A 90 -4.61 -16.28 -2.72
CA THR A 90 -5.89 -17.02 -2.80
C THR A 90 -6.96 -16.15 -3.43
N GLN A 91 -7.86 -16.75 -4.19
CA GLN A 91 -9.02 -16.09 -4.82
C GLN A 91 -8.64 -14.83 -5.62
N MET A 92 -7.53 -14.86 -6.36
CA MET A 92 -7.07 -13.71 -7.17
C MET A 92 -7.98 -13.44 -8.38
N GLU A 93 -8.81 -14.42 -8.76
CA GLU A 93 -9.86 -14.30 -9.77
C GLU A 93 -11.09 -13.53 -9.28
N ASN A 94 -11.27 -13.41 -7.95
CA ASN A 94 -12.43 -12.74 -7.38
C ASN A 94 -12.29 -11.22 -7.55
N ARG A 95 -13.19 -10.65 -8.36
CA ARG A 95 -13.26 -9.22 -8.63
C ARG A 95 -14.59 -8.65 -8.19
N ILE A 96 -14.54 -7.47 -7.58
CA ILE A 96 -15.75 -6.77 -7.13
C ILE A 96 -16.19 -5.78 -8.23
N VAL A 97 -17.35 -6.04 -8.83
CA VAL A 97 -18.02 -5.14 -9.79
C VAL A 97 -19.29 -4.61 -9.14
N LEU A 98 -19.33 -3.32 -8.84
CA LEU A 98 -20.44 -2.73 -8.08
C LEU A 98 -21.38 -1.93 -8.97
N ALA A 99 -22.68 -2.17 -8.79
CA ALA A 99 -23.73 -1.31 -9.31
C ALA A 99 -23.89 -0.08 -8.40
N ARG A 100 -23.75 1.11 -8.96
CA ARG A 100 -23.79 2.42 -8.29
C ARG A 100 -24.28 3.47 -9.32
N PHE A 101 -24.36 4.74 -8.95
CA PHE A 101 -24.83 5.80 -9.86
C PHE A 101 -23.81 6.11 -10.96
N LYS A 102 -24.31 6.15 -12.21
CA LYS A 102 -23.54 6.45 -13.42
C LYS A 102 -22.67 7.70 -13.24
N ASP A 103 -21.41 7.60 -13.65
CA ASP A 103 -20.35 8.64 -13.70
C ASP A 103 -19.99 9.36 -12.38
N GLY A 104 -20.73 9.10 -11.29
CA GLY A 104 -20.57 9.69 -9.95
C GLY A 104 -19.91 8.77 -8.93
N TYR A 105 -19.19 7.73 -9.37
CA TYR A 105 -18.58 6.72 -8.52
C TYR A 105 -17.28 7.17 -7.84
N GLY A 106 -17.15 8.45 -7.47
CA GLY A 106 -15.94 8.93 -6.80
C GLY A 106 -15.62 8.10 -5.55
N PRO A 107 -14.34 7.95 -5.17
CA PRO A 107 -13.95 7.05 -4.09
C PRO A 107 -14.66 7.48 -2.80
N VAL A 108 -15.51 6.59 -2.26
CA VAL A 108 -16.32 6.84 -1.06
C VAL A 108 -15.44 7.15 0.17
N GLY A 109 -14.14 6.84 0.09
CA GLY A 109 -13.12 7.24 1.07
C GLY A 109 -12.87 8.74 1.20
N ALA A 110 -13.34 9.59 0.27
CA ALA A 110 -13.17 11.05 0.39
C ALA A 110 -14.15 11.71 1.39
N ARG A 111 -15.30 11.09 1.70
CA ARG A 111 -16.29 11.66 2.65
C ARG A 111 -16.47 10.90 3.95
N ALA A 112 -16.22 9.59 4.00
CA ALA A 112 -16.30 8.83 5.25
C ALA A 112 -15.14 9.14 6.23
N ASN A 113 -13.99 9.60 5.71
CA ASN A 113 -12.85 10.05 6.49
C ASN A 113 -12.82 11.58 6.63
N SER A 114 -13.96 12.21 6.95
CA SER A 114 -14.07 13.66 7.16
C SER A 114 -13.34 14.12 8.45
N PHE A 115 -12.03 13.89 8.51
CA PHE A 115 -11.11 14.50 9.46
C PHE A 115 -9.78 14.81 8.74
N LYS A 116 -9.69 16.07 8.29
CA LYS A 116 -8.52 16.84 7.81
C LYS A 116 -7.95 16.57 6.41
N PRO A 117 -7.71 17.64 5.61
CA PRO A 117 -7.03 17.61 4.31
C PRO A 117 -5.51 17.59 4.49
N ALA A 118 -4.97 16.68 5.30
CA ALA A 118 -3.55 16.40 5.35
C ALA A 118 -3.30 15.22 4.41
N GLY A 119 -2.89 15.53 3.17
CA GLY A 119 -2.83 14.59 2.07
C GLY A 119 -2.27 13.23 2.47
N LEU A 120 -3.07 12.20 2.26
CA LEU A 120 -2.80 10.78 2.41
C LEU A 120 -1.40 10.42 1.91
N VAL A 121 -0.63 9.74 2.75
CA VAL A 121 0.82 9.56 2.58
C VAL A 121 1.18 8.09 2.67
N PRO A 122 2.06 7.58 1.78
CA PRO A 122 2.78 6.34 2.04
C PRO A 122 3.49 6.44 3.40
N LEU A 123 3.09 5.59 4.34
CA LEU A 123 3.52 5.62 5.73
C LEU A 123 4.17 4.29 6.11
N VAL A 124 5.34 4.37 6.74
CA VAL A 124 5.99 3.24 7.38
C VAL A 124 6.05 3.49 8.88
N ARG A 125 5.47 2.58 9.68
CA ARG A 125 5.59 2.60 11.15
C ARG A 125 6.50 1.49 11.63
N VAL A 126 7.42 1.80 12.54
CA VAL A 126 8.37 0.85 13.12
C VAL A 126 8.24 0.86 14.64
N ASN A 127 7.91 -0.30 15.22
CA ASN A 127 7.78 -0.48 16.67
C ASN A 127 8.98 -1.27 17.24
N SER A 128 9.70 -0.68 18.18
CA SER A 128 10.90 -1.26 18.79
C SER A 128 10.65 -2.19 19.99
N GLU A 129 9.46 -2.16 20.62
CA GLU A 129 9.19 -2.89 21.87
C GLU A 129 8.79 -4.35 21.68
N LEU A 130 8.22 -4.70 20.52
CA LEU A 130 7.85 -6.08 20.16
C LEU A 130 8.94 -6.81 19.34
N GLY A 131 10.15 -6.26 19.29
CA GLY A 131 11.29 -6.85 18.56
C GLY A 131 11.45 -6.40 17.10
N VAL A 132 11.02 -5.18 16.73
CA VAL A 132 11.10 -4.57 15.39
C VAL A 132 10.04 -5.12 14.41
N ILE A 133 8.80 -4.65 14.58
CA ILE A 133 7.70 -4.84 13.61
C ILE A 133 7.65 -3.63 12.67
N MET A 134 7.64 -3.87 11.36
CA MET A 134 7.44 -2.84 10.33
C MET A 134 6.04 -2.95 9.74
N VAL A 135 5.28 -1.85 9.74
CA VAL A 135 3.96 -1.76 9.10
C VAL A 135 4.06 -0.81 7.90
N ILE A 136 3.73 -1.30 6.71
CA ILE A 136 3.68 -0.51 5.47
C ILE A 136 2.21 -0.20 5.21
N ALA A 137 1.80 1.05 5.42
CA ALA A 137 0.45 1.52 5.15
C ALA A 137 0.44 2.50 3.98
N VAL A 138 -0.46 2.29 3.03
CA VAL A 138 -0.82 3.30 2.03
C VAL A 138 -2.21 3.77 2.40
N SER A 139 -2.29 4.94 3.04
CA SER A 139 -3.56 5.64 3.26
C SER A 139 -3.98 6.31 1.96
#